data_AF-A0A843UUB6-F1
#
_entry.id   AF-A0A843UUB6-F1
#
_cell.length_a   1.000
_cell.length_b   1.000
_cell.length_c   1.000
_cell.angle_alpha   90.00
_cell.angle_beta   90.00
_cell.angle_gamma   90.00
#
_symmetry.space_group_name_H-M   'P 1'
#
loop_
_entity.id
_entity.type
_entity.pdbx_description
1 polymer ?
#
loop_
_entity_poly.entity_id
_entity_poly.type
_entity_poly.pdbx_seq_one_letter_code
_entity_poly.pdbx_strand_id
1 'polypeptide(L)'
;MAEMKLQGTTGAVPLLLLLVASPLFISAAAAAKMGEACSADKDCDAGLHCDPCVAGGSARRCTRIKPSDPQSKVKGLPFNKYSWLTTHNSFALRGQVSATGAAIIAPTNQEDSVTAQLNNGVRGLMLDMYDFEGDVWLCHSFQGQCYNFTAFQPAVNVLKEIQAFLEANPSEIVTIFIEDYVTAPRGLTKVFDAAGLRKYWFPVSRMPKNGGDWPLITDMIGRNERLLVFTSKSAKEDSEGIAYEWRYVVENQYGDGGLKADACPNRAESSAMNSLKESLVLMNFFPDNPDPSSACGNNSAPLVDMLNTCHNLSANRWPNFIAVDYYKRSNGGGAPEAVDIANGHLACGCDNIAYCQANATFGTCDVPLQTDVPLQAKPNRTSPAPAPASGRAAGPASSAGELLIWRWFYTVLPLLTAFFCLGSG
;
A
#
# COMPACT_ATOMS: atom_id res chain seq x y z
N MET A 1 53.62 85.73 43.91
CA MET A 1 54.97 85.34 43.48
C MET A 1 55.02 83.82 43.56
N ALA A 2 55.14 83.02 42.51
CA ALA A 2 55.51 83.24 41.12
C ALA A 2 54.71 82.27 40.22
N GLU A 3 54.53 82.66 38.96
CA GLU A 3 54.02 81.82 37.87
C GLU A 3 55.02 80.72 37.49
N MET A 4 54.53 79.55 37.07
CA MET A 4 55.08 78.85 35.91
C MET A 4 54.01 77.95 35.27
N LYS A 5 54.04 77.86 33.94
CA LYS A 5 52.96 77.46 33.03
C LYS A 5 53.34 76.18 32.26
N LEU A 6 52.35 75.58 31.58
CA LEU A 6 52.37 74.47 30.58
C LEU A 6 52.39 73.04 31.20
N GLN A 7 51.71 72.00 30.69
CA GLN A 7 50.93 71.72 29.47
C GLN A 7 50.25 70.34 29.62
N GLY A 8 49.08 70.11 28.98
CA GLY A 8 48.52 68.81 28.48
C GLY A 8 48.43 67.61 29.45
N THR A 9 47.40 66.78 29.47
CA THR A 9 46.62 66.21 28.37
C THR A 9 45.32 65.62 28.94
N THR A 10 44.21 65.79 28.23
CA THR A 10 42.91 65.17 28.51
C THR A 10 42.96 63.67 28.28
N GLY A 11 42.92 62.87 29.35
CA GLY A 11 42.69 61.41 29.28
C GLY A 11 41.21 61.10 29.35
N ALA A 12 40.57 60.84 28.21
CA ALA A 12 39.26 60.20 28.16
C ALA A 12 39.45 58.69 28.37
N VAL A 13 38.84 58.13 29.42
CA VAL A 13 38.78 56.69 29.65
C VAL A 13 37.70 56.10 28.74
N PRO A 14 38.01 55.23 27.75
CA PRO A 14 36.99 54.57 26.97
C PRO A 14 36.43 53.42 27.81
N LEU A 15 35.16 53.51 28.20
CA LEU A 15 34.41 52.39 28.75
C LEU A 15 34.19 51.37 27.62
N LEU A 16 35.09 50.40 27.52
CA LEU A 16 35.02 49.32 26.54
C LEU A 16 33.88 48.37 26.94
N LEU A 17 32.70 48.58 26.37
CA LEU A 17 31.60 47.62 26.40
C LEU A 17 32.04 46.36 25.63
N LEU A 18 32.48 45.34 26.37
CA LEU A 18 32.67 43.98 25.88
C LEU A 18 31.29 43.40 25.49
N LEU A 19 30.88 43.63 24.25
CA LEU A 19 29.85 42.82 23.59
C LEU A 19 30.45 41.41 23.40
N VAL A 20 30.19 40.53 24.35
CA VAL A 20 30.40 39.10 24.18
C VAL A 20 29.39 38.64 23.12
N ALA A 21 29.79 38.67 21.85
CA ALA A 21 29.07 37.99 20.80
C ALA A 21 29.23 36.49 21.05
N SER A 22 28.34 35.91 21.85
CA SER A 22 28.18 34.46 21.90
C SER A 22 27.91 34.00 20.48
N PRO A 23 28.75 33.12 19.89
CA PRO A 23 28.38 32.50 18.63
C PRO A 23 27.17 31.64 18.95
N LEU A 24 25.99 32.11 18.55
CA LEU A 24 24.86 31.22 18.32
C LEU A 24 25.31 30.29 17.20
N PHE A 25 25.96 29.19 17.58
CA PHE A 25 26.04 28.01 16.75
C PHE A 25 24.59 27.57 16.58
N ILE A 26 23.94 28.06 15.53
CA ILE A 26 22.76 27.42 14.98
C ILE A 26 23.29 26.10 14.44
N SER A 27 23.37 25.09 15.31
CA SER A 27 23.43 23.71 14.87
C SER A 27 22.18 23.52 14.01
N ALA A 28 22.35 23.49 12.69
CA ALA A 28 21.30 22.97 11.84
C ALA A 28 21.07 21.54 12.33
N ALA A 29 19.99 21.32 13.07
CA ALA A 29 19.63 19.99 13.53
C ALA A 29 19.59 19.10 12.29
N ALA A 30 20.41 18.03 12.29
CA ALA A 30 20.40 17.08 11.20
C ALA A 30 18.98 16.54 11.06
N ALA A 31 18.50 16.43 9.82
CA ALA A 31 17.18 15.89 9.55
C ALA A 31 17.09 14.45 10.08
N ALA A 32 15.97 14.12 10.71
CA ALA A 32 15.72 12.86 11.38
C ALA A 32 15.67 11.72 10.34
N LYS A 33 16.36 10.63 10.66
CA LYS A 33 16.44 9.44 9.83
C LYS A 33 15.16 8.62 9.92
N MET A 34 15.00 7.68 8.99
CA MET A 34 13.88 6.74 8.98
C MET A 34 13.76 6.03 10.34
N GLY A 35 12.54 5.98 10.88
CA GLY A 35 12.23 5.41 12.19
C GLY A 35 12.47 6.34 13.39
N GLU A 36 13.18 7.45 13.22
CA GLU A 36 13.40 8.44 14.27
C GLU A 36 12.17 9.30 14.52
N ALA A 37 12.06 9.88 15.72
CA ALA A 37 10.93 10.70 16.11
C ALA A 37 10.92 12.05 15.36
N CYS A 38 9.72 12.56 15.08
CA CYS A 38 9.53 13.81 14.36
C CYS A 38 8.27 14.54 14.86
N SER A 39 8.12 15.82 14.53
CA SER A 39 6.89 16.57 14.77
C SER A 39 6.18 16.96 13.47
N ALA A 40 6.93 17.21 12.40
CA ALA A 40 6.42 17.53 11.07
C ALA A 40 7.36 16.99 9.97
N ASP A 41 6.87 16.92 8.73
CA ASP A 41 7.62 16.36 7.58
C ASP A 41 8.98 17.05 7.37
N LYS A 42 9.07 18.36 7.64
CA LYS A 42 10.32 19.14 7.53
C LYS A 42 11.42 18.68 8.50
N ASP A 43 11.06 17.93 9.53
CA ASP A 43 12.03 17.41 10.51
C ASP A 43 12.71 16.14 9.98
N CYS A 44 12.16 15.50 8.94
CA CYS A 44 12.65 14.24 8.39
C CYS A 44 13.58 14.43 7.20
N ASP A 45 14.45 13.44 6.97
CA ASP A 45 15.30 13.35 5.77
C ASP A 45 14.46 13.45 4.48
N ALA A 46 15.11 13.89 3.40
CA ALA A 46 14.45 14.09 2.11
C ALA A 46 13.69 12.84 1.64
N GLY A 47 12.40 13.00 1.32
CA GLY A 47 11.52 11.92 0.85
C GLY A 47 10.87 11.09 1.95
N LEU A 48 11.13 11.40 3.23
CA LEU A 48 10.42 10.83 4.37
C LEU A 48 9.28 11.73 4.83
N HIS A 49 8.31 11.13 5.50
CA HIS A 49 7.12 11.79 6.04
C HIS A 49 7.04 11.58 7.54
N CYS A 50 6.51 12.55 8.26
CA CYS A 50 6.33 12.44 9.69
C CYS A 50 4.93 11.94 10.00
N ASP A 51 4.76 10.65 10.27
CA ASP A 51 3.44 10.04 10.47
C ASP A 51 3.26 9.43 11.88
N PRO A 52 2.06 9.51 12.48
CA PRO A 52 1.76 8.83 13.73
C PRO A 52 1.77 7.31 13.58
N CYS A 53 2.39 6.62 14.54
CA CYS A 53 2.42 5.16 14.62
C CYS A 53 2.25 4.65 16.05
N VAL A 54 1.01 4.32 16.44
CA VAL A 54 0.67 3.95 17.83
C VAL A 54 1.30 2.62 18.25
N ALA A 55 1.55 1.71 17.30
CA ALA A 55 2.17 0.40 17.56
C ALA A 55 3.57 0.48 18.20
N GLY A 56 4.23 1.64 18.14
CA GLY A 56 5.52 1.91 18.81
C GLY A 56 5.47 3.04 19.85
N GLY A 57 4.29 3.35 20.39
CA GLY A 57 4.03 4.47 21.31
C GLY A 57 3.32 5.67 20.64
N SER A 58 2.95 6.70 21.40
CA SER A 58 2.21 7.89 20.92
C SER A 58 3.03 8.83 20.01
N ALA A 59 4.23 8.43 19.59
CA ALA A 59 5.19 9.27 18.90
C ALA A 59 5.06 9.15 17.37
N ARG A 60 5.11 10.28 16.68
CA ARG A 60 5.25 10.32 15.22
C ARG A 60 6.69 9.97 14.84
N ARG A 61 6.87 9.34 13.68
CA ARG A 61 8.18 8.93 13.18
C ARG A 61 8.37 9.28 11.71
N CYS A 62 9.61 9.43 11.30
CA CYS A 62 9.97 9.59 9.90
C CYS A 62 9.83 8.26 9.16
N THR A 63 8.89 8.19 8.22
CA THR A 63 8.50 6.99 7.48
C THR A 63 8.67 7.20 5.99
N ARG A 64 8.81 6.11 5.26
CA ARG A 64 8.84 6.12 3.81
C ARG A 64 7.46 5.82 3.25
N ILE A 65 7.02 6.59 2.25
CA ILE A 65 5.73 6.36 1.58
C ILE A 65 5.84 6.09 0.07
N LYS A 66 7.06 6.13 -0.49
CA LYS A 66 7.30 5.96 -1.93
C LYS A 66 8.39 4.93 -2.22
N PRO A 67 8.11 3.86 -3.00
CA PRO A 67 9.13 2.88 -3.40
C PRO A 67 10.13 3.51 -4.38
N SER A 68 11.27 2.86 -4.56
CA SER A 68 12.24 3.24 -5.58
C SER A 68 11.67 2.87 -6.95
N ASP A 69 11.97 3.66 -7.98
CA ASP A 69 11.64 3.24 -9.35
C ASP A 69 12.58 2.08 -9.74
N PRO A 70 12.09 0.84 -9.92
CA PRO A 70 12.95 -0.27 -10.28
C PRO A 70 13.57 -0.11 -11.68
N GLN A 71 12.93 0.66 -12.58
CA GLN A 71 13.46 0.95 -13.92
C GLN A 71 14.69 1.87 -13.88
N SER A 72 14.90 2.59 -12.78
CA SER A 72 16.10 3.42 -12.60
C SER A 72 17.36 2.58 -12.42
N LYS A 73 17.22 1.30 -12.03
CA LYS A 73 18.32 0.37 -11.77
C LYS A 73 18.42 -0.73 -12.83
N VAL A 74 17.30 -1.33 -13.19
CA VAL A 74 17.23 -2.44 -14.15
C VAL A 74 16.13 -2.20 -15.16
N LYS A 75 16.49 -2.14 -16.44
CA LYS A 75 15.58 -1.82 -17.55
C LYS A 75 15.26 -3.05 -18.38
N GLY A 76 14.09 -3.02 -19.02
CA GLY A 76 13.75 -3.95 -20.09
C GLY A 76 13.49 -5.38 -19.62
N LEU A 77 12.98 -5.56 -18.39
CA LEU A 77 12.50 -6.86 -17.96
C LEU A 77 11.01 -7.05 -18.33
N PRO A 78 10.54 -8.31 -18.42
CA PRO A 78 9.12 -8.62 -18.45
C PRO A 78 8.35 -8.00 -17.28
N PHE A 79 7.09 -7.63 -17.50
CA PHE A 79 6.24 -7.03 -16.44
C PHE A 79 6.16 -7.87 -15.16
N ASN A 80 6.13 -9.20 -15.26
CA ASN A 80 6.13 -10.12 -14.12
C ASN A 80 7.50 -10.29 -13.43
N LYS A 81 8.52 -9.51 -13.80
CA LYS A 81 9.80 -9.37 -13.06
C LYS A 81 9.86 -8.08 -12.25
N TYR A 82 8.73 -7.44 -12.04
CA TYR A 82 8.58 -6.29 -11.15
C TYR A 82 7.52 -6.57 -10.09
N SER A 83 7.66 -5.87 -8.97
CA SER A 83 6.70 -5.80 -7.87
C SER A 83 6.14 -4.38 -7.77
N TRP A 84 4.85 -4.29 -7.48
CA TRP A 84 4.08 -3.06 -7.49
C TRP A 84 3.37 -2.86 -6.15
N LEU A 85 3.56 -1.69 -5.55
CA LEU A 85 2.75 -1.29 -4.41
C LEU A 85 1.29 -1.23 -4.82
N THR A 86 0.43 -1.92 -4.07
CA THR A 86 -0.99 -2.05 -4.35
C THR A 86 -1.81 -1.61 -3.15
N THR A 87 -2.89 -0.85 -3.39
CA THR A 87 -3.79 -0.36 -2.35
C THR A 87 -5.13 -1.06 -2.42
N HIS A 88 -5.52 -1.68 -1.30
CA HIS A 88 -6.84 -2.29 -1.15
C HIS A 88 -7.91 -1.19 -1.04
N ASN A 89 -9.03 -1.38 -1.74
CA ASN A 89 -10.12 -0.42 -1.85
C ASN A 89 -9.63 1.03 -1.99
N SER A 90 -8.85 1.27 -3.05
CA SER A 90 -8.05 2.49 -3.25
C SER A 90 -8.86 3.79 -3.20
N PHE A 91 -10.16 3.70 -3.48
CA PHE A 91 -11.09 4.83 -3.46
C PHE A 91 -11.67 5.15 -2.08
N ALA A 92 -11.55 4.24 -1.12
CA ALA A 92 -12.20 4.33 0.18
C ALA A 92 -11.43 5.27 1.12
N LEU A 93 -11.48 6.56 0.80
CA LEU A 93 -10.75 7.62 1.48
C LEU A 93 -11.41 7.99 2.81
N ARG A 94 -10.62 7.98 3.88
CA ARG A 94 -11.03 8.45 5.21
C ARG A 94 -11.50 9.90 5.16
N GLY A 95 -12.71 10.13 5.70
CA GLY A 95 -13.31 11.47 5.77
C GLY A 95 -13.89 11.96 4.45
N GLN A 96 -13.93 11.12 3.41
CA GLN A 96 -14.64 11.43 2.17
C GLN A 96 -16.14 11.61 2.43
N VAL A 97 -16.73 12.60 1.76
CA VAL A 97 -18.17 12.77 1.68
C VAL A 97 -18.68 12.00 0.47
N SER A 98 -19.75 11.22 0.64
CA SER A 98 -20.35 10.49 -0.48
C SER A 98 -20.84 11.47 -1.55
N ALA A 99 -20.65 11.12 -2.82
CA ALA A 99 -21.22 11.88 -3.93
C ALA A 99 -22.75 11.91 -3.93
N THR A 100 -23.42 11.01 -3.20
CA THR A 100 -24.88 11.03 -2.97
C THR A 100 -25.29 12.08 -1.93
N GLY A 101 -24.35 12.62 -1.15
CA GLY A 101 -24.59 13.45 0.02
C GLY A 101 -24.92 12.67 1.30
N ALA A 102 -25.06 11.34 1.23
CA ALA A 102 -25.28 10.51 2.41
C ALA A 102 -24.01 10.38 3.27
N ALA A 103 -24.20 10.11 4.57
CA ALA A 103 -23.10 9.71 5.43
C ALA A 103 -22.58 8.33 5.01
N ILE A 104 -21.26 8.20 4.88
CA ILE A 104 -20.62 6.91 4.61
C ILE A 104 -20.53 6.13 5.93
N ILE A 105 -21.23 5.00 5.99
CA ILE A 105 -21.20 4.00 7.06
C ILE A 105 -20.61 2.73 6.47
N ALA A 106 -19.34 2.83 6.07
CA ALA A 106 -18.56 1.74 5.52
C ALA A 106 -17.09 1.92 5.92
N PRO A 107 -16.30 0.83 5.96
CA PRO A 107 -14.87 0.93 6.17
C PRO A 107 -14.17 1.85 5.17
N THR A 108 -13.09 2.48 5.62
CA THR A 108 -12.19 3.28 4.78
C THR A 108 -10.82 2.63 4.82
N ASN A 109 -10.10 2.66 3.71
CA ASN A 109 -8.86 1.91 3.53
C ASN A 109 -7.65 2.82 3.31
N GLN A 110 -7.85 4.06 2.83
CA GLN A 110 -6.77 4.97 2.49
C GLN A 110 -6.97 6.37 3.10
N GLU A 111 -5.90 7.17 3.16
CA GLU A 111 -5.89 8.52 3.76
C GLU A 111 -5.60 9.64 2.75
N ASP A 112 -5.55 9.30 1.47
CA ASP A 112 -5.38 10.22 0.37
C ASP A 112 -6.09 9.74 -0.92
N SER A 113 -6.29 10.67 -1.85
CA SER A 113 -6.90 10.41 -3.16
C SER A 113 -6.09 9.41 -3.99
N VAL A 114 -6.71 8.78 -4.98
CA VAL A 114 -6.01 7.89 -5.93
C VAL A 114 -4.91 8.63 -6.69
N THR A 115 -5.11 9.91 -7.03
CA THR A 115 -4.05 10.76 -7.60
C THR A 115 -2.80 10.81 -6.70
N ALA A 116 -2.98 10.97 -5.40
CA ALA A 116 -1.88 11.03 -4.44
C ALA A 116 -1.20 9.66 -4.28
N GLN A 117 -1.98 8.57 -4.20
CA GLN A 117 -1.48 7.20 -4.19
C GLN A 117 -0.55 6.94 -5.39
N LEU A 118 -1.01 7.28 -6.60
CA LEU A 118 -0.21 7.14 -7.82
C LEU A 118 1.06 8.02 -7.79
N ASN A 119 0.98 9.26 -7.32
CA ASN A 119 2.17 10.12 -7.17
C ASN A 119 3.19 9.58 -6.15
N ASN A 120 2.70 8.85 -5.15
CA ASN A 120 3.49 8.16 -4.13
C ASN A 120 3.96 6.77 -4.56
N GLY A 121 3.79 6.39 -5.82
CA GLY A 121 4.38 5.17 -6.39
C GLY A 121 3.49 3.92 -6.29
N VAL A 122 2.24 4.05 -5.86
CA VAL A 122 1.23 2.99 -6.04
C VAL A 122 1.03 2.74 -7.52
N ARG A 123 1.02 1.48 -7.94
CA ARG A 123 0.79 1.06 -9.34
C ARG A 123 -0.21 -0.08 -9.48
N GLY A 124 -0.65 -0.69 -8.38
CA GLY A 124 -1.83 -1.56 -8.33
C GLY A 124 -2.97 -0.90 -7.56
N LEU A 125 -4.19 -0.97 -8.07
CA LEU A 125 -5.38 -0.41 -7.43
C LEU A 125 -6.47 -1.49 -7.37
N MET A 126 -6.95 -1.83 -6.17
CA MET A 126 -8.13 -2.68 -6.01
C MET A 126 -9.38 -1.79 -5.87
N LEU A 127 -10.40 -2.06 -6.69
CA LEU A 127 -11.61 -1.28 -6.81
C LEU A 127 -12.85 -2.17 -6.80
N ASP A 128 -13.69 -2.02 -5.78
CA ASP A 128 -15.01 -2.65 -5.75
C ASP A 128 -16.00 -1.82 -6.58
N MET A 129 -16.53 -2.40 -7.65
CA MET A 129 -17.42 -1.71 -8.59
C MET A 129 -18.82 -2.33 -8.59
N TYR A 130 -19.84 -1.48 -8.44
CA TYR A 130 -21.25 -1.88 -8.36
C TYR A 130 -22.11 -1.09 -9.34
N ASP A 131 -23.22 -1.68 -9.78
CA ASP A 131 -24.33 -0.89 -10.35
C ASP A 131 -25.04 -0.12 -9.22
N PHE A 132 -25.15 1.21 -9.37
CA PHE A 132 -25.83 2.06 -8.41
C PHE A 132 -26.28 3.38 -9.05
N GLU A 133 -27.48 3.86 -8.73
CA GLU A 133 -28.03 5.13 -9.26
C GLU A 133 -27.94 5.25 -10.80
N GLY A 134 -28.11 4.13 -11.51
CA GLY A 134 -28.05 4.07 -12.97
C GLY A 134 -26.66 4.10 -13.60
N ASP A 135 -25.59 4.12 -12.80
CA ASP A 135 -24.19 4.18 -13.22
C ASP A 135 -23.33 3.11 -12.52
N VAL A 136 -22.03 3.06 -12.86
CA VAL A 136 -21.04 2.25 -12.14
C VAL A 136 -20.42 3.08 -11.02
N TRP A 137 -20.52 2.60 -9.78
CA TRP A 137 -20.05 3.26 -8.57
C TRP A 137 -19.00 2.46 -7.83
N LEU A 138 -18.19 3.17 -7.08
CA LEU A 138 -17.26 2.60 -6.10
C LEU A 138 -17.92 2.59 -4.74
N CYS A 139 -18.10 1.39 -4.18
CA CYS A 139 -18.79 1.18 -2.92
C CYS A 139 -18.05 0.15 -2.09
N HIS A 140 -17.99 0.33 -0.78
CA HIS A 140 -17.51 -0.70 0.14
C HIS A 140 -18.73 -1.37 0.79
N SER A 141 -19.29 -2.36 0.11
CA SER A 141 -20.65 -2.85 0.38
C SER A 141 -20.71 -4.38 0.57
N PHE A 142 -21.92 -4.93 0.63
CA PHE A 142 -22.15 -6.35 0.88
C PHE A 142 -23.29 -6.90 0.02
N GLN A 143 -23.37 -8.23 -0.09
CA GLN A 143 -24.42 -8.95 -0.85
C GLN A 143 -24.53 -8.55 -2.33
N GLY A 144 -23.45 -8.03 -2.91
CA GLY A 144 -23.43 -7.60 -4.31
C GLY A 144 -24.32 -6.41 -4.63
N GLN A 145 -24.70 -5.62 -3.63
CA GLN A 145 -25.50 -4.40 -3.80
C GLN A 145 -24.77 -3.20 -3.20
N CYS A 146 -24.87 -2.05 -3.85
CA CYS A 146 -24.44 -0.78 -3.29
C CYS A 146 -25.64 -0.04 -2.67
N TYR A 147 -25.41 0.58 -1.51
CA TYR A 147 -26.41 1.38 -0.80
C TYR A 147 -25.91 2.81 -0.64
N ASN A 148 -26.83 3.76 -0.44
CA ASN A 148 -26.48 5.16 -0.24
C ASN A 148 -25.41 5.37 0.85
N PHE A 149 -25.46 4.59 1.93
CA PHE A 149 -24.51 4.68 3.04
C PHE A 149 -23.20 3.90 2.83
N THR A 150 -23.08 3.07 1.78
CA THR A 150 -21.83 2.38 1.39
C THR A 150 -21.20 2.94 0.12
N ALA A 151 -21.91 3.82 -0.59
CA ALA A 151 -21.47 4.47 -1.81
C ALA A 151 -20.47 5.60 -1.52
N PHE A 152 -19.30 5.56 -2.18
CA PHE A 152 -18.30 6.63 -2.09
C PHE A 152 -18.50 7.64 -3.22
N GLN A 153 -18.37 7.20 -4.48
CA GLN A 153 -18.50 8.06 -5.65
C GLN A 153 -18.67 7.25 -6.95
N PRO A 154 -19.15 7.87 -8.04
CA PRO A 154 -19.12 7.27 -9.37
C PRO A 154 -17.70 6.83 -9.76
N ALA A 155 -17.57 5.63 -10.33
CA ALA A 155 -16.26 5.07 -10.67
C ALA A 155 -15.51 5.90 -11.71
N VAL A 156 -16.24 6.59 -12.60
CA VAL A 156 -15.66 7.48 -13.63
C VAL A 156 -14.76 8.56 -13.05
N ASN A 157 -14.99 9.02 -11.81
CA ASN A 157 -14.18 10.05 -11.18
C ASN A 157 -12.76 9.55 -10.88
N VAL A 158 -12.65 8.40 -10.21
CA VAL A 158 -11.37 7.75 -9.91
C VAL A 158 -10.69 7.28 -11.19
N LEU A 159 -11.44 6.75 -12.16
CA LEU A 159 -10.88 6.36 -13.45
C LEU A 159 -10.30 7.57 -14.22
N LYS A 160 -10.87 8.77 -14.08
CA LYS A 160 -10.31 10.01 -14.64
C LYS A 160 -9.04 10.45 -13.91
N GLU A 161 -8.92 10.23 -12.61
CA GLU A 161 -7.64 10.44 -11.89
C GLU A 161 -6.53 9.55 -12.49
N ILE A 162 -6.84 8.27 -12.74
CA ILE A 162 -5.90 7.33 -13.36
C ILE A 162 -5.55 7.77 -14.79
N GLN A 163 -6.55 8.21 -15.56
CA GLN A 163 -6.32 8.72 -16.93
C GLN A 163 -5.40 9.93 -16.92
N ALA A 164 -5.65 10.91 -16.07
CA ALA A 164 -4.83 12.10 -15.94
C ALA A 164 -3.39 11.75 -15.54
N PHE A 165 -3.22 10.79 -14.62
CA PHE A 165 -1.91 10.29 -14.23
C PHE A 165 -1.16 9.63 -15.39
N LEU A 166 -1.81 8.71 -16.12
CA LEU A 166 -1.18 8.02 -17.27
C LEU A 166 -0.86 9.00 -18.42
N GLU A 167 -1.66 10.04 -18.61
CA GLU A 167 -1.40 11.12 -19.58
C GLU A 167 -0.14 11.90 -19.21
N ALA A 168 -0.02 12.30 -17.94
CA ALA A 168 1.10 13.08 -17.43
C ALA A 168 2.40 12.27 -17.32
N ASN A 169 2.30 10.94 -17.21
CA ASN A 169 3.43 10.05 -16.96
C ASN A 169 3.49 8.94 -18.04
N PRO A 170 4.09 9.22 -19.22
CA PRO A 170 4.05 8.30 -20.36
C PRO A 170 4.84 6.99 -20.17
N SER A 171 5.74 6.94 -19.19
CA SER A 171 6.54 5.74 -18.87
C SER A 171 5.91 4.85 -17.80
N GLU A 172 4.76 5.23 -17.25
CA GLU A 172 4.14 4.53 -16.12
C GLU A 172 3.12 3.51 -16.59
N ILE A 173 3.05 2.38 -15.87
CA ILE A 173 2.06 1.31 -16.09
C ILE A 173 1.21 1.18 -14.82
N VAL A 174 -0.11 1.15 -14.95
CA VAL A 174 -1.05 0.97 -13.83
C VAL A 174 -1.81 -0.34 -14.01
N THR A 175 -2.05 -1.05 -12.92
CA THR A 175 -2.90 -2.25 -12.86
C THR A 175 -4.13 -1.97 -12.00
N ILE A 176 -5.30 -2.37 -12.48
CA ILE A 176 -6.56 -2.31 -11.73
C ILE A 176 -7.09 -3.72 -11.53
N PHE A 177 -7.41 -4.07 -10.28
CA PHE A 177 -8.15 -5.26 -9.90
C PHE A 177 -9.57 -4.86 -9.53
N ILE A 178 -10.56 -5.42 -10.20
CA ILE A 178 -11.97 -5.08 -9.99
C ILE A 178 -12.66 -6.22 -9.25
N GLU A 179 -13.12 -5.95 -8.02
CA GLU A 179 -14.14 -6.78 -7.41
C GLU A 179 -15.49 -6.41 -8.04
N ASP A 180 -15.91 -7.21 -9.01
CA ASP A 180 -16.93 -6.82 -9.99
C ASP A 180 -18.34 -7.30 -9.59
N TYR A 181 -19.19 -6.33 -9.25
CA TYR A 181 -20.62 -6.47 -9.03
C TYR A 181 -21.46 -5.75 -10.09
N VAL A 182 -20.86 -5.40 -11.23
CA VAL A 182 -21.51 -4.69 -12.35
C VAL A 182 -22.20 -5.68 -13.28
N THR A 183 -23.52 -5.70 -13.21
CA THR A 183 -24.41 -6.53 -14.03
C THR A 183 -24.93 -5.81 -15.27
N ALA A 184 -24.91 -4.47 -15.28
CA ALA A 184 -25.36 -3.69 -16.42
C ALA A 184 -24.61 -4.09 -17.71
N PRO A 185 -25.32 -4.29 -18.85
CA PRO A 185 -24.70 -4.68 -20.10
C PRO A 185 -23.62 -3.69 -20.54
N ARG A 186 -22.39 -4.20 -20.64
CA ARG A 186 -21.16 -3.45 -20.96
C ARG A 186 -20.88 -2.31 -19.98
N GLY A 187 -21.32 -2.41 -18.72
CA GLY A 187 -21.18 -1.35 -17.71
C GLY A 187 -19.72 -0.95 -17.49
N LEU A 188 -18.83 -1.93 -17.34
CA LEU A 188 -17.39 -1.68 -17.18
C LEU A 188 -16.79 -1.03 -18.43
N THR A 189 -17.03 -1.61 -19.61
CA THR A 189 -16.52 -1.03 -20.87
C THR A 189 -16.96 0.43 -21.04
N LYS A 190 -18.24 0.73 -20.80
CA LYS A 190 -18.78 2.09 -20.92
C LYS A 190 -18.13 3.06 -19.95
N VAL A 191 -17.91 2.68 -18.69
CA VAL A 191 -17.30 3.60 -17.71
C VAL A 191 -15.81 3.84 -18.02
N PHE A 192 -15.09 2.82 -18.50
CA PHE A 192 -13.71 2.98 -18.96
C PHE A 192 -13.60 3.79 -20.27
N ASP A 193 -14.55 3.64 -21.20
CA ASP A 193 -14.67 4.48 -22.40
C ASP A 193 -14.89 5.96 -21.99
N ALA A 194 -15.84 6.20 -21.08
CA ALA A 194 -16.17 7.53 -20.57
C ALA A 194 -15.00 8.20 -19.82
N ALA A 195 -14.14 7.40 -19.18
CA ALA A 195 -12.92 7.88 -18.54
C ALA A 195 -11.76 8.10 -19.54
N GLY A 196 -11.88 7.67 -20.80
CA GLY A 196 -10.84 7.81 -21.81
C GLY A 196 -9.65 6.85 -21.62
N LEU A 197 -9.83 5.74 -20.90
CA LEU A 197 -8.75 4.82 -20.54
C LEU A 197 -8.45 3.73 -21.57
N ARG A 198 -9.37 3.47 -22.53
CA ARG A 198 -9.18 2.40 -23.53
C ARG A 198 -7.93 2.56 -24.39
N LYS A 199 -7.46 3.79 -24.61
CA LYS A 199 -6.23 4.05 -25.36
C LYS A 199 -4.97 3.54 -24.66
N TYR A 200 -5.07 3.20 -23.37
CA TYR A 200 -3.99 2.65 -22.55
C TYR A 200 -4.08 1.13 -22.38
N TRP A 201 -5.15 0.49 -22.86
CA TRP A 201 -5.51 -0.87 -22.46
C TRP A 201 -4.53 -1.93 -22.96
N PHE A 202 -4.03 -2.77 -22.05
CA PHE A 202 -3.27 -3.95 -22.43
C PHE A 202 -4.22 -5.10 -22.85
N PRO A 203 -4.11 -5.64 -24.07
CA PRO A 203 -5.09 -6.58 -24.61
C PRO A 203 -4.90 -8.01 -24.07
N VAL A 204 -6.02 -8.68 -23.75
CA VAL A 204 -6.05 -10.09 -23.28
C VAL A 204 -5.33 -11.04 -24.25
N SER A 205 -5.43 -10.80 -25.56
CA SER A 205 -4.77 -11.63 -26.58
C SER A 205 -3.23 -11.65 -26.48
N ARG A 206 -2.63 -10.73 -25.73
CA ARG A 206 -1.18 -10.64 -25.50
C ARG A 206 -0.77 -10.99 -24.06
N MET A 207 -1.72 -11.34 -23.20
CA MET A 207 -1.40 -11.83 -21.86
C MET A 207 -0.80 -13.24 -21.98
N PRO A 208 0.30 -13.54 -21.26
CA PRO A 208 0.91 -14.84 -21.31
C PRO A 208 0.00 -15.89 -20.69
N LYS A 209 0.20 -17.15 -21.12
CA LYS A 209 -0.49 -18.33 -20.60
C LYS A 209 0.53 -19.30 -20.04
N ASN A 210 0.10 -20.17 -19.12
CA ASN A 210 0.92 -21.25 -18.57
C ASN A 210 2.22 -20.75 -17.93
N GLY A 211 2.15 -19.69 -17.12
CA GLY A 211 3.29 -19.17 -16.37
C GLY A 211 4.34 -18.42 -17.19
N GLY A 212 4.07 -18.16 -18.47
CA GLY A 212 5.00 -17.44 -19.34
C GLY A 212 5.27 -16.00 -18.91
N ASP A 213 6.42 -15.48 -19.32
CA ASP A 213 6.78 -14.09 -19.10
C ASP A 213 5.85 -13.14 -19.87
N TRP A 214 5.51 -12.02 -19.23
CA TRP A 214 4.77 -10.93 -19.84
C TRP A 214 5.66 -10.19 -20.86
N PRO A 215 5.09 -9.36 -21.75
CA PRO A 215 5.91 -8.48 -22.57
C PRO A 215 6.85 -7.61 -21.72
N LEU A 216 7.94 -7.18 -22.34
CA LEU A 216 8.83 -6.21 -21.73
C LEU A 216 8.05 -4.94 -21.41
N ILE A 217 8.29 -4.35 -20.25
CA ILE A 217 7.63 -3.10 -19.88
C ILE A 217 7.92 -1.98 -20.90
N THR A 218 9.09 -2.01 -21.55
CA THR A 218 9.47 -1.09 -22.62
C THR A 218 8.58 -1.24 -23.86
N ASP A 219 8.15 -2.46 -24.17
CA ASP A 219 7.26 -2.73 -25.30
C ASP A 219 5.82 -2.32 -24.98
N MET A 220 5.39 -2.56 -23.73
CA MET A 220 4.08 -2.10 -23.24
C MET A 220 4.00 -0.57 -23.29
N ILE A 221 5.02 0.12 -22.79
CA ILE A 221 5.15 1.58 -22.82
C ILE A 221 5.20 2.09 -24.26
N GLY A 222 6.06 1.51 -25.11
CA GLY A 222 6.24 1.94 -26.49
C GLY A 222 4.97 1.80 -27.36
N ARG A 223 4.05 0.90 -26.99
CA ARG A 223 2.74 0.73 -27.64
C ARG A 223 1.61 1.49 -26.96
N ASN A 224 1.92 2.24 -25.90
CA ASN A 224 0.97 2.89 -25.02
C ASN A 224 -0.07 1.90 -24.40
N GLU A 225 0.30 0.63 -24.23
CA GLU A 225 -0.52 -0.40 -23.60
C GLU A 225 -0.16 -0.50 -22.10
N ARG A 226 -0.43 0.58 -21.38
CA ARG A 226 0.08 0.85 -20.02
C ARG A 226 -0.98 0.71 -18.91
N LEU A 227 -2.13 0.14 -19.23
CA LEU A 227 -3.20 -0.14 -18.27
C LEU A 227 -3.59 -1.62 -18.35
N LEU A 228 -3.29 -2.37 -17.29
CA LEU A 228 -3.82 -3.72 -17.11
C LEU A 228 -5.10 -3.64 -16.26
N VAL A 229 -6.14 -4.38 -16.66
CA VAL A 229 -7.39 -4.43 -15.92
C VAL A 229 -7.85 -5.88 -15.79
N PHE A 230 -7.99 -6.30 -14.54
CA PHE A 230 -8.50 -7.61 -14.15
C PHE A 230 -9.88 -7.47 -13.50
N THR A 231 -10.74 -8.45 -13.72
CA THR A 231 -12.07 -8.55 -13.09
C THR A 231 -12.24 -9.92 -12.45
N SER A 232 -12.94 -9.95 -11.32
CA SER A 232 -13.32 -11.17 -10.60
C SER A 232 -14.43 -11.99 -11.29
N LYS A 233 -14.99 -11.52 -12.43
CA LYS A 233 -16.06 -12.22 -13.17
C LYS A 233 -15.60 -12.74 -14.52
N SER A 234 -15.56 -14.07 -14.66
CA SER A 234 -15.10 -14.75 -15.88
C SER A 234 -15.83 -14.33 -17.16
N ALA A 235 -17.14 -14.06 -17.08
CA ALA A 235 -17.96 -13.69 -18.23
C ALA A 235 -17.50 -12.38 -18.90
N LYS A 236 -16.76 -11.52 -18.19
CA LYS A 236 -16.29 -10.22 -18.69
C LYS A 236 -15.10 -10.34 -19.66
N GLU A 237 -14.36 -11.45 -19.60
CA GLU A 237 -13.27 -11.69 -20.55
C GLU A 237 -13.81 -11.84 -21.97
N ASP A 238 -14.84 -12.67 -22.16
CA ASP A 238 -15.45 -12.88 -23.47
C ASP A 238 -16.36 -11.73 -23.90
N SER A 239 -17.12 -11.14 -22.97
CA SER A 239 -18.14 -10.13 -23.30
C SER A 239 -17.59 -8.70 -23.39
N GLU A 240 -16.54 -8.37 -22.64
CA GLU A 240 -16.01 -7.01 -22.52
C GLU A 240 -14.49 -6.94 -22.81
N GLY A 241 -13.80 -8.07 -22.96
CA GLY A 241 -12.36 -8.11 -23.18
C GLY A 241 -11.54 -7.72 -21.94
N ILE A 242 -12.11 -7.88 -20.74
CA ILE A 242 -11.46 -7.58 -19.46
C ILE A 242 -10.92 -8.88 -18.87
N ALA A 243 -9.64 -8.93 -18.54
CA ALA A 243 -8.98 -10.17 -18.16
C ALA A 243 -9.61 -10.79 -16.90
N TYR A 244 -9.91 -12.08 -16.96
CA TYR A 244 -10.39 -12.80 -15.77
C TYR A 244 -9.21 -13.07 -14.85
N GLU A 245 -9.19 -12.41 -13.69
CA GLU A 245 -8.07 -12.38 -12.74
C GLU A 245 -7.46 -13.76 -12.47
N TRP A 246 -8.31 -14.73 -12.14
CA TRP A 246 -7.91 -16.07 -11.72
C TRP A 246 -7.26 -16.93 -12.82
N ARG A 247 -7.14 -16.42 -14.06
CA ARG A 247 -6.33 -17.05 -15.12
C ARG A 247 -4.87 -16.61 -15.13
N TYR A 248 -4.56 -15.47 -14.50
CA TYR A 248 -3.26 -14.81 -14.62
C TYR A 248 -2.58 -14.59 -13.26
N VAL A 249 -3.34 -14.61 -12.17
CA VAL A 249 -2.89 -14.28 -10.81
C VAL A 249 -3.21 -15.43 -9.84
N VAL A 250 -2.22 -15.81 -9.03
CA VAL A 250 -2.48 -16.49 -7.75
C VAL A 250 -2.52 -15.46 -6.63
N GLU A 251 -3.49 -15.58 -5.74
CA GLU A 251 -3.75 -14.61 -4.68
C GLU A 251 -3.96 -15.31 -3.33
N ASN A 252 -3.27 -14.81 -2.30
CA ASN A 252 -3.47 -15.29 -0.94
C ASN A 252 -4.75 -14.68 -0.32
N GLN A 253 -5.27 -15.33 0.71
CA GLN A 253 -6.47 -14.94 1.40
C GLN A 253 -6.37 -13.48 1.87
N TYR A 254 -7.43 -12.72 1.65
CA TYR A 254 -7.56 -11.36 2.15
C TYR A 254 -7.89 -11.33 3.65
N GLY A 255 -7.84 -10.13 4.23
CA GLY A 255 -8.28 -9.92 5.60
C GLY A 255 -7.44 -10.67 6.63
N ASP A 256 -8.06 -11.05 7.75
CA ASP A 256 -7.36 -11.75 8.84
C ASP A 256 -6.76 -13.10 8.38
N GLY A 257 -7.29 -13.69 7.30
CA GLY A 257 -6.74 -14.88 6.67
C GLY A 257 -5.37 -14.66 6.03
N GLY A 258 -5.11 -13.45 5.51
CA GLY A 258 -3.85 -13.03 4.91
C GLY A 258 -2.78 -12.62 5.92
N LEU A 259 -3.17 -12.38 7.18
CA LEU A 259 -2.27 -12.01 8.27
C LEU A 259 -1.72 -13.22 9.05
N LYS A 260 -2.08 -14.45 8.68
CA LYS A 260 -1.68 -15.67 9.40
C LYS A 260 -0.17 -15.89 9.27
N ALA A 261 0.55 -15.70 10.38
CA ALA A 261 1.99 -15.97 10.45
C ALA A 261 2.32 -17.38 9.93
N ASP A 262 3.44 -17.48 9.20
CA ASP A 262 3.96 -18.72 8.60
C ASP A 262 3.03 -19.43 7.60
N ALA A 263 1.95 -18.77 7.15
CA ALA A 263 1.02 -19.29 6.16
C ALA A 263 0.72 -18.27 5.07
N CYS A 264 0.53 -18.77 3.84
CA CYS A 264 0.06 -17.99 2.70
C CYS A 264 -1.09 -18.75 2.04
N PRO A 265 -2.25 -18.86 2.71
CA PRO A 265 -3.39 -19.62 2.19
C PRO A 265 -3.93 -18.93 0.94
N ASN A 266 -4.32 -19.65 -0.10
CA ASN A 266 -4.96 -19.05 -1.28
C ASN A 266 -6.41 -18.65 -0.98
N ARG A 267 -6.92 -17.66 -1.73
CA ARG A 267 -8.37 -17.40 -1.83
C ARG A 267 -9.10 -18.59 -2.46
N ALA A 268 -10.40 -18.71 -2.19
CA ALA A 268 -11.23 -19.79 -2.69
C ALA A 268 -11.34 -19.81 -4.22
N GLU A 269 -11.36 -18.63 -4.84
CA GLU A 269 -11.44 -18.45 -6.28
C GLU A 269 -10.08 -18.63 -6.98
N SER A 270 -8.99 -18.40 -6.25
CA SER A 270 -7.63 -18.52 -6.74
C SER A 270 -7.18 -19.99 -6.81
N SER A 271 -6.36 -20.30 -7.81
CA SER A 271 -5.48 -21.47 -7.78
C SER A 271 -4.60 -21.47 -6.51
N ALA A 272 -4.08 -22.64 -6.13
CA ALA A 272 -3.11 -22.74 -5.04
C ALA A 272 -1.90 -21.82 -5.28
N MET A 273 -1.34 -21.20 -4.22
CA MET A 273 -0.25 -20.21 -4.34
C MET A 273 0.99 -20.73 -5.11
N ASN A 274 1.26 -22.04 -5.03
CA ASN A 274 2.35 -22.71 -5.73
C ASN A 274 2.02 -23.12 -7.18
N SER A 275 0.85 -22.74 -7.72
CA SER A 275 0.48 -22.99 -9.11
C SER A 275 1.36 -22.16 -10.05
N LEU A 276 1.99 -22.84 -11.01
CA LEU A 276 2.84 -22.21 -12.04
C LEU A 276 2.06 -21.91 -13.34
N LYS A 277 0.74 -22.07 -13.36
CA LYS A 277 -0.08 -21.79 -14.55
C LYS A 277 -0.34 -20.29 -14.73
N GLU A 278 -0.50 -19.60 -13.62
CA GLU A 278 -0.63 -18.15 -13.49
C GLU A 278 0.77 -17.56 -13.29
N SER A 279 1.13 -16.50 -14.01
CA SER A 279 2.47 -15.93 -13.96
C SER A 279 2.64 -14.81 -12.94
N LEU A 280 1.54 -14.28 -12.39
CA LEU A 280 1.55 -13.22 -11.38
C LEU A 280 1.19 -13.74 -10.00
N VAL A 281 1.77 -13.12 -8.97
CA VAL A 281 1.46 -13.38 -7.56
C VAL A 281 0.97 -12.07 -6.91
N LEU A 282 -0.21 -12.10 -6.30
CA LEU A 282 -0.77 -11.01 -5.50
C LEU A 282 -0.76 -11.42 -4.02
N MET A 283 -0.17 -10.58 -3.17
CA MET A 283 -0.14 -10.75 -1.73
C MET A 283 -1.00 -9.69 -1.05
N ASN A 284 -2.17 -10.09 -0.54
CA ASN A 284 -2.96 -9.36 0.43
C ASN A 284 -2.32 -9.45 1.82
N PHE A 285 -2.12 -8.28 2.45
CA PHE A 285 -1.67 -8.18 3.84
C PHE A 285 -2.36 -7.01 4.55
N PHE A 286 -3.62 -7.21 4.90
CA PHE A 286 -4.44 -6.27 5.64
C PHE A 286 -5.51 -7.04 6.43
N PRO A 287 -6.00 -6.53 7.58
CA PRO A 287 -7.04 -7.19 8.38
C PRO A 287 -8.43 -7.08 7.74
N ASP A 288 -9.40 -7.85 8.22
CA ASP A 288 -10.81 -7.70 7.78
C ASP A 288 -11.35 -6.29 8.09
N ASN A 289 -10.83 -5.69 9.17
CA ASN A 289 -11.21 -4.38 9.65
C ASN A 289 -10.08 -3.37 9.49
N PRO A 290 -10.12 -2.51 8.46
CA PRO A 290 -9.06 -1.53 8.23
C PRO A 290 -9.03 -0.54 9.40
N ASP A 291 -7.88 -0.49 10.09
CA ASP A 291 -7.61 0.48 11.14
C ASP A 291 -6.22 1.09 10.95
N PRO A 292 -6.09 2.42 10.84
CA PRO A 292 -4.80 3.06 10.56
C PRO A 292 -3.77 2.85 11.67
N SER A 293 -4.21 2.63 12.92
CA SER A 293 -3.30 2.42 14.05
C SER A 293 -2.61 1.07 13.97
N SER A 294 -3.37 0.01 13.67
CA SER A 294 -2.87 -1.35 13.45
C SER A 294 -2.12 -1.47 12.12
N ALA A 295 -2.58 -0.80 11.06
CA ALA A 295 -1.90 -0.78 9.77
C ALA A 295 -0.46 -0.29 9.89
N CYS A 296 -0.19 0.66 10.79
CA CYS A 296 1.18 1.08 11.06
C CYS A 296 2.10 -0.06 11.53
N GLY A 297 1.61 -0.91 12.43
CA GLY A 297 2.35 -2.08 12.90
C GLY A 297 2.47 -3.16 11.82
N ASN A 298 1.39 -3.41 11.09
CA ASN A 298 1.33 -4.44 10.05
C ASN A 298 2.24 -4.10 8.87
N ASN A 299 2.14 -2.90 8.31
CA ASN A 299 2.93 -2.41 7.18
C ASN A 299 4.40 -2.12 7.54
N SER A 300 4.98 -2.84 8.49
CA SER A 300 6.36 -2.73 8.94
C SER A 300 7.04 -4.10 8.87
N ALA A 301 7.78 -4.53 9.91
CA ALA A 301 8.42 -5.85 9.93
C ALA A 301 7.45 -7.03 9.60
N PRO A 302 6.20 -7.09 10.09
CA PRO A 302 5.27 -8.18 9.76
C PRO A 302 4.97 -8.32 8.27
N LEU A 303 4.91 -7.21 7.52
CA LEU A 303 4.70 -7.23 6.07
C LEU A 303 5.90 -7.86 5.35
N VAL A 304 7.13 -7.55 5.79
CA VAL A 304 8.36 -8.16 5.24
C VAL A 304 8.45 -9.64 5.61
N ASP A 305 8.04 -10.03 6.82
CA ASP A 305 7.95 -11.43 7.21
C ASP A 305 6.97 -12.19 6.30
N MET A 306 5.76 -11.64 6.08
CA MET A 306 4.78 -12.24 5.17
C MET A 306 5.27 -12.29 3.72
N LEU A 307 5.99 -11.26 3.25
CA LEU A 307 6.61 -11.27 1.93
C LEU A 307 7.49 -12.51 1.73
N ASN A 308 8.32 -12.83 2.72
CA ASN A 308 9.18 -14.01 2.70
C ASN A 308 8.38 -15.32 2.82
N THR A 309 7.37 -15.35 3.70
CA THR A 309 6.47 -16.51 3.83
C THR A 309 5.77 -16.83 2.52
N CYS A 310 5.14 -15.84 1.89
CA CYS A 310 4.46 -16.02 0.61
C CYS A 310 5.43 -16.31 -0.53
N HIS A 311 6.66 -15.77 -0.54
CA HIS A 311 7.69 -16.18 -1.48
C HIS A 311 7.94 -17.70 -1.43
N ASN A 312 8.23 -18.23 -0.23
CA ASN A 312 8.52 -19.64 -0.02
C ASN A 312 7.33 -20.55 -0.40
N LEU A 313 6.10 -20.10 -0.10
CA LEU A 313 4.88 -20.88 -0.33
C LEU A 313 4.30 -20.71 -1.74
N SER A 314 4.79 -19.74 -2.52
CA SER A 314 4.33 -19.46 -3.90
C SER A 314 5.28 -20.01 -4.96
N ALA A 315 5.87 -21.18 -4.69
CA ALA A 315 6.88 -21.82 -5.53
C ALA A 315 8.13 -20.95 -5.76
N ASN A 316 8.61 -20.28 -4.70
CA ASN A 316 9.76 -19.36 -4.71
C ASN A 316 9.59 -18.17 -5.66
N ARG A 317 8.36 -17.69 -5.81
CA ARG A 317 8.05 -16.48 -6.59
C ARG A 317 7.74 -15.34 -5.64
N TRP A 318 8.45 -14.23 -5.79
CA TRP A 318 8.15 -13.00 -5.07
C TRP A 318 6.82 -12.40 -5.57
N PRO A 319 6.00 -11.83 -4.67
CA PRO A 319 4.78 -11.12 -5.06
C PRO A 319 5.03 -10.01 -6.08
N ASN A 320 4.25 -10.01 -7.16
CA ASN A 320 4.20 -8.93 -8.15
C ASN A 320 3.32 -7.77 -7.67
N PHE A 321 2.37 -8.04 -6.78
CA PHE A 321 1.50 -7.03 -6.19
C PHE A 321 1.46 -7.23 -4.69
N ILE A 322 1.78 -6.18 -3.94
CA ILE A 322 1.75 -6.18 -2.47
C ILE A 322 0.61 -5.24 -2.06
N ALA A 323 -0.53 -5.83 -1.69
CA ALA A 323 -1.77 -5.15 -1.38
C ALA A 323 -1.91 -4.88 0.12
N VAL A 324 -2.08 -3.61 0.48
CA VAL A 324 -2.21 -3.15 1.87
C VAL A 324 -3.31 -2.11 2.04
N ASP A 325 -3.82 -2.01 3.27
CA ASP A 325 -4.57 -0.84 3.73
C ASP A 325 -3.61 0.21 4.30
N TYR A 326 -3.98 1.49 4.17
CA TYR A 326 -3.25 2.63 4.71
C TYR A 326 -1.75 2.61 4.38
N TYR A 327 -1.40 2.51 3.10
CA TYR A 327 -0.01 2.28 2.64
C TYR A 327 1.04 3.28 3.18
N LYS A 328 0.61 4.49 3.59
CA LYS A 328 1.46 5.52 4.22
C LYS A 328 1.82 5.22 5.67
N ARG A 329 1.05 4.38 6.37
CA ARG A 329 1.23 4.07 7.78
C ARG A 329 2.30 2.99 7.92
N SER A 330 3.40 3.30 8.60
CA SER A 330 4.45 2.35 8.99
C SER A 330 5.28 2.92 10.14
N ASN A 331 6.19 2.12 10.71
CA ASN A 331 7.15 2.61 11.70
C ASN A 331 8.57 2.84 11.12
N GLY A 332 8.70 2.84 9.78
CA GLY A 332 9.98 2.88 9.08
C GLY A 332 9.81 2.85 7.56
N GLY A 333 10.38 1.85 6.90
CA GLY A 333 10.41 1.76 5.43
C GLY A 333 9.09 1.36 4.77
N GLY A 334 8.19 0.75 5.53
CA GLY A 334 6.79 0.59 5.13
C GLY A 334 6.54 -0.42 4.01
N ALA A 335 5.32 -0.36 3.45
CA ALA A 335 4.99 -1.04 2.21
C ALA A 335 5.93 -0.69 1.03
N PRO A 336 6.45 0.56 0.90
CA PRO A 336 7.50 0.88 -0.07
C PRO A 336 8.78 0.04 0.07
N GLU A 337 9.24 -0.23 1.29
CA GLU A 337 10.43 -1.06 1.51
C GLU A 337 10.18 -2.53 1.13
N ALA A 338 9.01 -3.07 1.47
CA ALA A 338 8.65 -4.43 1.05
C ALA A 338 8.65 -4.59 -0.48
N VAL A 339 8.17 -3.58 -1.22
CA VAL A 339 8.21 -3.53 -2.69
C VAL A 339 9.64 -3.43 -3.21
N ASP A 340 10.50 -2.64 -2.57
CA ASP A 340 11.92 -2.52 -2.94
C ASP A 340 12.69 -3.83 -2.71
N ILE A 341 12.38 -4.58 -1.64
CA ILE A 341 12.93 -5.92 -1.37
C ILE A 341 12.50 -6.88 -2.49
N ALA A 342 11.19 -6.97 -2.77
CA ALA A 342 10.67 -7.85 -3.80
C ALA A 342 11.26 -7.51 -5.19
N ASN A 343 11.37 -6.22 -5.53
CA ASN A 343 11.99 -5.77 -6.77
C ASN A 343 13.49 -6.07 -6.82
N GLY A 344 14.23 -5.98 -5.72
CA GLY A 344 15.63 -6.37 -5.66
C GLY A 344 15.81 -7.81 -6.11
N HIS A 345 15.01 -8.72 -5.54
CA HIS A 345 15.10 -10.13 -5.88
C HIS A 345 14.59 -10.45 -7.28
N LEU A 346 13.47 -9.84 -7.71
CA LEU A 346 12.89 -10.09 -9.03
C LEU A 346 13.76 -9.52 -10.17
N ALA A 347 14.29 -8.31 -9.99
CA ALA A 347 14.95 -7.57 -11.06
C ALA A 347 16.45 -7.86 -11.16
N CYS A 348 17.15 -8.05 -10.04
CA CYS A 348 18.60 -8.21 -10.04
C CYS A 348 19.14 -9.28 -9.08
N GLY A 349 18.30 -9.97 -8.32
CA GLY A 349 18.72 -11.03 -7.39
C GLY A 349 19.33 -10.53 -6.08
N CYS A 350 19.12 -9.27 -5.72
CA CYS A 350 19.62 -8.68 -4.47
C CYS A 350 18.51 -8.54 -3.43
N ASP A 351 18.88 -8.46 -2.15
CA ASP A 351 17.92 -8.29 -1.05
C ASP A 351 17.12 -6.97 -1.10
N ASN A 352 17.57 -6.01 -1.91
CA ASN A 352 16.88 -4.75 -2.14
C ASN A 352 17.24 -4.14 -3.50
N ILE A 353 16.29 -3.48 -4.16
CA ILE A 353 16.50 -2.78 -5.44
C ILE A 353 17.58 -1.69 -5.34
N ALA A 354 17.77 -1.09 -4.15
CA ALA A 354 18.82 -0.11 -3.91
C ALA A 354 20.24 -0.69 -4.10
N TYR A 355 20.41 -2.00 -3.91
CA TYR A 355 21.68 -2.71 -4.06
C TYR A 355 21.93 -3.19 -5.50
N CYS A 356 20.95 -3.05 -6.39
CA CYS A 356 21.12 -3.41 -7.79
C CYS A 356 22.10 -2.46 -8.50
N GLN A 357 23.04 -3.05 -9.22
CA GLN A 357 23.96 -2.32 -10.09
C GLN A 357 23.45 -2.35 -11.54
N ALA A 358 23.50 -1.20 -12.21
CA ALA A 358 23.14 -1.11 -13.61
C ALA A 358 24.09 -1.95 -14.47
N ASN A 359 23.54 -2.76 -15.38
CA ASN A 359 24.27 -3.66 -16.28
C ASN A 359 25.12 -4.75 -15.57
N ALA A 360 24.91 -5.00 -14.29
CA ALA A 360 25.57 -6.10 -13.59
C ALA A 360 24.85 -7.44 -13.85
N THR A 361 25.58 -8.53 -13.62
CA THR A 361 24.99 -9.87 -13.64
C THR A 361 24.01 -10.05 -12.48
N PHE A 362 22.93 -10.81 -12.70
CA PHE A 362 21.96 -11.13 -11.65
C PHE A 362 22.67 -11.76 -10.44
N GLY A 363 22.39 -11.25 -9.24
CA GLY A 363 23.03 -11.62 -7.97
C GLY A 363 24.26 -10.79 -7.62
N THR A 364 24.69 -9.83 -8.46
CA THR A 364 25.77 -8.90 -8.13
C THR A 364 25.22 -7.66 -7.43
N CYS A 365 25.47 -7.57 -6.12
CA CYS A 365 24.86 -6.58 -5.24
C CYS A 365 25.90 -5.62 -4.65
N ASP A 366 25.59 -4.32 -4.69
CA ASP A 366 26.33 -3.29 -3.96
C ASP A 366 25.71 -3.11 -2.58
N VAL A 367 26.13 -3.97 -1.64
CA VAL A 367 25.64 -3.91 -0.27
C VAL A 367 26.46 -2.86 0.49
N PRO A 368 25.83 -1.81 1.06
CA PRO A 368 26.54 -0.86 1.90
C PRO A 368 27.29 -1.61 3.00
N LEU A 369 28.59 -1.30 3.17
CA LEU A 369 29.37 -1.84 4.29
C LEU A 369 28.64 -1.46 5.58
N GLN A 370 28.12 -2.46 6.30
CA GLN A 370 27.59 -2.25 7.65
C GLN A 370 28.72 -1.65 8.48
N THR A 371 28.61 -0.39 8.88
CA THR A 371 29.40 0.10 10.01
C THR A 371 28.92 -0.68 11.22
N ASP A 372 29.80 -1.50 11.81
CA ASP A 372 29.51 -2.38 12.94
C ASP A 372 28.78 -1.63 14.07
N VAL A 373 27.45 -1.68 14.07
CA VAL A 373 26.64 -1.40 15.25
C VAL A 373 26.44 -2.75 15.92
N PRO A 374 26.84 -2.93 17.19
CA PRO A 374 26.74 -4.22 17.85
C PRO A 374 25.29 -4.71 17.82
N LEU A 375 25.08 -5.87 17.21
CA LEU A 375 23.83 -6.61 17.25
C LEU A 375 23.36 -6.69 18.70
N GLN A 376 22.25 -6.01 19.03
CA GLN A 376 21.56 -6.30 20.28
C GLN A 376 21.16 -7.78 20.24
N ALA A 377 21.63 -8.53 21.23
CA ALA A 377 21.41 -9.95 21.34
C ALA A 377 19.91 -10.27 21.24
N LYS A 378 19.57 -11.18 20.32
CA LYS A 378 18.24 -11.81 20.28
C LYS A 378 17.95 -12.41 21.66
N PRO A 379 16.78 -12.16 22.29
CA PRO A 379 16.42 -12.87 23.50
C PRO A 379 16.28 -14.37 23.18
N ASN A 380 16.95 -15.19 24.00
CA ASN A 380 16.92 -16.65 23.93
C ASN A 380 15.45 -17.13 23.92
N ARG A 381 15.02 -17.78 22.83
CA ARG A 381 13.78 -18.58 22.84
C ARG A 381 14.06 -19.85 23.63
N THR A 382 13.55 -19.91 24.86
CA THR A 382 13.39 -21.17 25.59
C THR A 382 12.27 -21.97 24.95
N SER A 383 12.59 -23.17 24.45
CA SER A 383 11.62 -24.14 23.93
C SER A 383 10.61 -24.54 25.02
N PRO A 384 9.29 -24.59 24.76
CA PRO A 384 8.36 -25.23 25.67
C PRO A 384 8.47 -26.76 25.57
N ALA A 385 8.40 -27.42 26.72
CA ALA A 385 8.37 -28.89 26.85
C ALA A 385 7.11 -29.51 26.19
N PRO A 386 7.16 -30.78 25.76
CA PRO A 386 6.05 -31.40 25.04
C PRO A 386 4.88 -31.76 25.99
N ALA A 387 3.67 -31.43 25.57
CA ALA A 387 2.43 -31.83 26.25
C ALA A 387 2.05 -33.29 25.92
N PRO A 388 1.38 -34.02 26.83
CA PRO A 388 1.12 -35.44 26.66
C PRO A 388 -0.07 -35.71 25.73
N ALA A 389 0.02 -36.83 25.01
CA ALA A 389 -0.96 -37.30 24.05
C ALA A 389 -2.31 -37.66 24.69
N SER A 390 -3.40 -37.19 24.11
CA SER A 390 -4.73 -37.75 24.29
C SER A 390 -5.37 -37.98 22.91
N GLY A 391 -5.70 -39.24 22.62
CA GLY A 391 -6.41 -39.61 21.41
C GLY A 391 -7.91 -39.47 21.58
N ARG A 392 -8.62 -39.16 20.47
CA ARG A 392 -9.91 -39.78 20.11
C ARG A 392 -10.39 -39.35 18.71
N ALA A 393 -10.69 -40.39 17.92
CA ALA A 393 -11.76 -40.57 16.95
C ALA A 393 -12.07 -39.48 15.90
N ALA A 394 -11.91 -39.90 14.63
CA ALA A 394 -12.40 -39.24 13.44
C ALA A 394 -13.93 -39.38 13.26
N GLY A 395 -14.56 -38.31 12.76
CA GLY A 395 -15.94 -38.25 12.24
C GLY A 395 -16.03 -37.11 11.20
N PRO A 396 -16.92 -37.18 10.21
CA PRO A 396 -16.71 -36.56 8.90
C PRO A 396 -17.01 -35.06 8.86
N ALA A 397 -16.29 -34.36 7.97
CA ALA A 397 -16.42 -32.93 7.70
C ALA A 397 -17.75 -32.60 7.00
N SER A 398 -18.49 -31.64 7.55
CA SER A 398 -19.56 -30.94 6.85
C SER A 398 -19.30 -29.43 6.84
N SER A 399 -19.69 -28.83 5.72
CA SER A 399 -19.58 -27.42 5.32
C SER A 399 -19.94 -26.39 6.41
N ALA A 400 -19.02 -25.47 6.69
CA ALA A 400 -19.25 -24.29 7.53
C ALA A 400 -18.71 -23.02 6.86
N GLY A 401 -19.27 -22.68 5.69
CA GLY A 401 -18.98 -21.45 4.94
C GLY A 401 -19.96 -20.30 5.18
N GLU A 402 -21.02 -20.47 5.98
CA GLU A 402 -22.12 -19.50 6.04
C GLU A 402 -22.36 -18.81 7.40
N LEU A 403 -21.57 -19.10 8.45
CA LEU A 403 -21.92 -18.63 9.81
C LEU A 403 -21.15 -17.42 10.35
N LEU A 404 -20.22 -16.82 9.61
CA LEU A 404 -19.39 -15.70 10.11
C LEU A 404 -19.87 -14.30 9.72
N ILE A 405 -20.88 -14.19 8.85
CA ILE A 405 -21.48 -12.90 8.44
C ILE A 405 -22.38 -12.29 9.55
N TRP A 406 -22.76 -13.08 10.57
CA TRP A 406 -23.74 -12.66 11.59
C TRP A 406 -23.17 -11.93 12.82
N ARG A 407 -21.88 -11.60 12.86
CA ARG A 407 -21.26 -10.96 14.04
C ARG A 407 -21.21 -9.43 14.02
N TRP A 408 -21.64 -8.79 12.93
CA TRP A 408 -21.66 -7.32 12.81
C TRP A 408 -22.96 -6.67 13.31
N PHE A 409 -24.05 -7.42 13.48
CA PHE A 409 -25.38 -6.84 13.65
C PHE A 409 -25.92 -6.73 15.09
N TYR A 410 -25.14 -7.03 16.14
CA TYR A 410 -25.68 -7.04 17.52
C TYR A 410 -25.02 -6.09 18.54
N THR A 411 -24.21 -5.11 18.13
CA THR A 411 -23.60 -4.16 19.08
C THR A 411 -23.91 -2.68 18.84
N VAL A 412 -24.65 -2.30 17.78
CA VAL A 412 -25.01 -0.89 17.53
C VAL A 412 -26.46 -0.72 17.07
N LEU A 413 -27.43 -1.19 17.87
CA LEU A 413 -28.79 -0.65 17.94
C LEU A 413 -29.48 -1.22 19.19
N PRO A 414 -29.46 -0.51 20.33
CA PRO A 414 -30.63 0.31 20.64
C PRO A 414 -30.26 1.55 21.48
N LEU A 415 -30.16 2.72 20.85
CA LEU A 415 -30.15 4.00 21.57
C LEU A 415 -30.98 5.09 20.86
N LEU A 416 -31.89 4.71 19.96
CA LEU A 416 -32.73 5.64 19.19
C LEU A 416 -34.23 5.32 19.25
N THR A 417 -34.70 4.69 20.33
CA THR A 417 -36.14 4.51 20.61
C THR A 417 -36.52 4.89 22.05
N ALA A 418 -35.96 6.00 22.55
CA ALA A 418 -36.33 6.55 23.85
C ALA A 418 -36.50 8.08 23.80
N PHE A 419 -37.17 8.62 22.78
CA PHE A 419 -37.61 10.02 22.76
C PHE A 419 -38.81 10.20 21.83
N PHE A 420 -39.95 9.55 22.11
CA PHE A 420 -41.29 9.98 21.66
C PHE A 420 -42.32 9.02 22.28
N CYS A 421 -42.68 9.28 23.54
CA CYS A 421 -43.98 8.95 24.15
C CYS A 421 -43.90 9.27 25.65
N LEU A 422 -44.18 10.51 26.02
CA LEU A 422 -44.73 10.92 27.31
C LEU A 422 -45.07 12.42 27.21
N GLY A 423 -46.33 12.70 26.90
CA GLY A 423 -46.82 14.07 26.71
C GLY A 423 -48.30 14.11 26.35
N SER A 424 -49.15 13.53 27.20
CA SER A 424 -50.59 13.81 27.29
C SER A 424 -51.13 13.19 28.59
N GLY A 425 -51.16 14.01 29.63
CA GLY A 425 -51.82 13.82 30.91
C GLY A 425 -52.09 15.20 31.47
#